data_AF-A0A449AWP5-F1
#
_entry.id   AF-A0A449AWP5-F1
#
_cell.length_a   1.000
_cell.length_b   1.000
_cell.length_c   1.000
_cell.angle_alpha   90.00
_cell.angle_beta   90.00
_cell.angle_gamma   90.00
#
_symmetry.space_group_name_H-M   'P 1'
#
loop_
_entity.id
_entity.type
_entity.pdbx_description
1 polymer ?
#
loop_
_entity_poly.entity_id
_entity_poly.type
_entity_poly.pdbx_seq_one_letter_code
_entity_poly.pdbx_strand_id
1 'polypeptide(L)'
;MSNYILYKRKNPKVIYIALGISKEYGKGIGNLVGLGYWEEIKEKYSLQNINDLKPIARLVPVGEDKIEVKTKFFQLLNPTSVETNVKNVGIELIYKVIKELDLFKALPKTKHKSLEEVLEFIVATSIIQPRSYICQYKNKNDFLHEIDVKKSSIYNYFDTFLEYKNAILVNIYNKMQELTTRNTKLMHFANTTVYFQSFSRDGLRQRGFSKDGKHDEDQIVVAMVVDNNGIPFHYKVFQGNTAYSKTLVKFLV
;
A
#
# COMPACT_ATOMS: atom_id res chain seq x y z
N MET A 1 40.29 -0.17 33.79
CA MET A 1 39.04 0.52 34.18
C MET A 1 37.96 -0.53 34.39
N SER A 2 37.24 -0.44 35.50
CA SER A 2 36.09 -1.31 35.75
C SER A 2 34.98 -0.96 34.75
N ASN A 3 34.41 -1.97 34.09
CA ASN A 3 33.29 -1.80 33.16
C ASN A 3 32.17 -2.76 33.55
N TYR A 4 30.93 -2.39 33.22
CA TYR A 4 29.82 -3.33 33.31
C TYR A 4 29.95 -4.46 32.29
N ILE A 5 29.61 -5.67 32.73
CA ILE A 5 29.48 -6.87 31.91
C ILE A 5 28.04 -7.39 31.96
N LEU A 6 27.62 -8.02 30.87
CA LEU A 6 26.32 -8.67 30.80
C LEU A 6 26.33 -9.95 31.63
N TYR A 7 25.51 -9.98 32.67
CA TYR A 7 25.27 -11.14 33.51
C TYR A 7 23.93 -11.79 33.15
N LYS A 8 23.94 -13.12 33.03
CA LYS A 8 22.76 -13.92 32.71
C LYS A 8 22.44 -14.83 33.87
N ARG A 9 21.24 -14.70 34.45
CA ARG A 9 20.70 -15.65 35.42
C ARG A 9 19.78 -16.61 34.67
N LYS A 10 20.23 -17.85 34.49
CA LYS A 10 19.42 -18.89 33.83
C LYS A 10 18.48 -19.53 34.84
N ASN A 11 17.18 -19.43 34.58
CA ASN A 11 16.17 -20.37 35.09
C ASN A 11 15.78 -21.33 33.96
N PRO A 12 15.20 -22.51 34.25
CA PRO A 12 14.94 -23.56 33.24
C PRO A 12 14.09 -23.13 32.04
N LYS A 13 13.30 -22.05 32.16
CA LYS A 13 12.36 -21.58 31.12
C LYS A 13 12.55 -20.12 30.71
N VAL A 14 13.31 -19.33 31.47
CA VAL A 14 13.44 -17.88 31.27
C VAL A 14 14.86 -17.40 31.57
N ILE A 15 15.34 -16.44 30.78
CA ILE A 15 16.65 -15.82 30.98
C ILE A 15 16.42 -14.43 31.54
N TYR A 16 16.91 -14.18 32.76
CA TYR A 16 16.94 -12.84 33.34
C TYR A 16 18.32 -12.21 33.12
N ILE A 17 18.34 -10.95 32.73
CA ILE A 17 19.55 -10.22 32.36
C ILE A 17 19.82 -9.12 33.38
N ALA A 18 21.09 -8.97 33.76
CA ALA A 18 21.58 -7.89 34.59
C ALA A 18 22.92 -7.35 34.08
N LEU A 19 23.28 -6.15 34.50
CA LEU A 19 24.64 -5.63 34.43
C LEU A 19 25.35 -5.88 35.74
N GLY A 20 26.64 -6.19 35.71
CA GLY A 20 27.46 -6.28 36.92
C GLY A 20 28.92 -5.96 36.63
N ILE A 21 29.67 -5.66 37.68
CA ILE A 21 31.11 -5.34 37.61
C ILE A 21 31.88 -6.54 38.18
N SER A 22 32.88 -7.05 37.46
CA SER A 22 33.72 -8.13 37.97
C SER A 22 34.56 -7.64 39.16
N LYS A 23 34.55 -8.38 40.27
CA LYS A 23 35.35 -8.10 41.46
C LYS A 23 36.76 -8.70 41.40
N GLU A 24 37.30 -8.95 40.20
CA GLU A 24 38.54 -9.70 39.93
C GLU A 24 38.36 -11.24 39.90
N TYR A 25 39.42 -11.95 39.49
CA TYR A 25 39.42 -13.40 39.28
C TYR A 25 38.99 -14.15 40.55
N GLY A 26 37.96 -15.00 40.42
CA GLY A 26 37.45 -15.85 41.51
C GLY A 26 36.60 -15.14 42.58
N LYS A 27 36.47 -13.80 42.55
CA LYS A 27 35.78 -13.01 43.59
C LYS A 27 34.33 -12.64 43.26
N GLY A 28 33.82 -13.11 42.13
CA GLY A 28 32.42 -12.94 41.73
C GLY A 28 32.07 -11.58 41.11
N ILE A 29 30.79 -11.21 41.15
CA ILE A 29 30.23 -10.01 40.50
C ILE A 29 29.66 -9.07 41.57
N GLY A 30 30.01 -7.79 41.48
CA GLY A 30 29.49 -6.70 42.30
C GLY A 30 28.58 -5.75 41.52
N ASN A 31 27.92 -4.84 42.24
CA ASN A 31 27.08 -3.77 41.68
C ASN A 31 26.10 -4.27 40.63
N LEU A 32 25.31 -5.28 41.00
CA LEU A 32 24.37 -5.92 40.09
C LEU A 32 23.13 -5.03 39.86
N VAL A 33 22.85 -4.71 38.61
CA VAL A 33 21.72 -3.88 38.16
C VAL A 33 20.81 -4.73 37.26
N GLY A 34 19.59 -4.99 37.72
CA GLY A 34 18.62 -5.81 37.01
C GLY A 34 18.00 -5.08 35.82
N LEU A 35 18.11 -5.67 34.62
CA LEU A 35 17.57 -5.10 33.39
C LEU A 35 16.15 -5.60 33.11
N GLY A 36 15.91 -6.92 33.24
CA GLY A 36 14.62 -7.55 32.98
C GLY A 36 14.76 -8.94 32.35
N TYR A 37 13.65 -9.48 31.86
CA TYR A 37 13.64 -10.75 31.13
C TYR A 37 14.07 -10.56 29.68
N TRP A 38 14.85 -11.51 29.16
CA TRP A 38 15.36 -11.47 27.80
C TRP A 38 14.24 -11.41 26.76
N GLU A 39 13.19 -12.22 26.89
CA GLU A 39 12.12 -12.28 25.89
C GLU A 39 11.37 -10.94 25.74
N GLU A 40 11.08 -10.26 26.85
CA GLU A 40 10.44 -8.94 26.83
C GLU A 40 11.34 -7.88 26.16
N ILE A 41 12.64 -7.90 26.48
CA ILE A 41 13.62 -6.96 25.89
C ILE A 41 13.81 -7.29 24.39
N LYS A 42 13.85 -8.57 24.04
CA LYS A 42 14.01 -9.04 22.66
C LYS A 42 12.85 -8.57 21.78
N GLU A 43 11.62 -8.74 22.25
CA GLU A 43 10.40 -8.30 21.55
C GLU A 43 10.37 -6.77 21.43
N LYS A 44 10.56 -6.06 22.55
CA LYS A 44 10.49 -4.59 22.59
C LYS A 44 11.52 -3.90 21.69
N TYR A 45 12.71 -4.48 21.57
CA TYR A 45 13.83 -3.91 20.83
C TYR A 45 14.16 -4.64 19.53
N SER A 46 13.29 -5.54 19.07
CA SER A 46 13.47 -6.34 17.84
C SER A 46 14.84 -7.01 17.72
N LEU A 47 15.36 -7.55 18.83
CA LEU A 47 16.70 -8.15 18.87
C LEU A 47 16.68 -9.62 18.43
N GLN A 48 17.77 -10.07 17.81
CA GLN A 48 17.91 -11.48 17.42
C GLN A 48 18.78 -12.26 18.41
N ASN A 49 19.85 -11.66 18.94
CA ASN A 49 20.81 -12.34 19.80
C ASN A 49 21.09 -11.58 21.09
N ILE A 50 20.99 -12.28 22.23
CA ILE A 50 21.32 -11.73 23.56
C ILE A 50 22.78 -11.24 23.66
N ASN A 51 23.68 -11.77 22.84
CA ASN A 51 25.09 -11.34 22.86
C ASN A 51 25.30 -9.93 22.29
N ASP A 52 24.34 -9.40 21.54
CA ASP A 52 24.36 -8.03 20.99
C ASP A 52 24.33 -6.98 22.12
N LEU A 53 23.89 -7.37 23.32
CA LEU A 53 23.87 -6.53 24.52
C LEU A 53 25.24 -6.37 25.20
N LYS A 54 26.20 -7.27 24.92
CA LYS A 54 27.55 -7.23 25.54
C LYS A 54 28.35 -5.95 25.22
N PRO A 55 28.44 -5.48 23.96
CA PRO A 55 29.13 -4.23 23.66
C PRO A 55 28.45 -3.03 24.34
N ILE A 56 27.12 -3.00 24.35
CA ILE A 56 26.34 -1.93 24.98
C ILE A 56 26.60 -1.87 26.49
N ALA A 57 26.64 -3.02 27.17
CA ALA A 57 26.97 -3.11 28.58
C ALA A 57 28.32 -2.46 28.93
N ARG A 58 29.33 -2.59 28.04
CA ARG A 58 30.66 -2.01 28.26
C ARG A 58 30.71 -0.49 28.07
N LEU A 59 29.76 0.09 27.36
CA LEU A 59 29.66 1.54 27.11
C LEU A 59 28.93 2.29 28.24
N VAL A 60 28.26 1.58 29.15
CA VAL A 60 27.57 2.20 30.28
C VAL A 60 28.60 2.70 31.29
N PRO A 61 28.58 4.01 31.66
CA PRO A 61 29.46 4.54 32.70
C PRO A 61 29.25 3.81 34.03
N VAL A 62 30.34 3.55 34.76
CA VAL A 62 30.26 2.97 36.10
C VAL A 62 29.71 4.02 37.06
N GLY A 63 28.60 3.69 37.73
CA GLY A 63 27.94 4.56 38.70
C GLY A 63 27.36 3.76 39.87
N GLU A 64 27.03 4.46 40.95
CA GLU A 64 26.44 3.84 42.15
C GLU A 64 24.91 3.75 42.08
N ASP A 65 24.26 4.67 41.35
CA ASP A 65 22.81 4.66 41.15
C ASP A 65 22.40 3.63 40.10
N LYS A 66 21.71 2.59 40.57
CA LYS A 66 21.19 1.51 39.72
C LYS A 66 20.15 1.99 38.72
N ILE A 67 19.36 3.02 39.05
CA ILE A 67 18.32 3.58 38.18
C ILE A 67 18.98 4.32 37.02
N GLU A 68 19.98 5.15 37.30
CA GLU A 68 20.74 5.88 36.29
C GLU A 68 21.45 4.93 35.32
N VAL A 69 22.14 3.91 35.86
CA VAL A 69 22.83 2.87 35.07
C VAL A 69 21.85 2.13 34.16
N LYS A 70 20.69 1.73 34.69
CA LYS A 70 19.63 1.06 33.91
C LYS A 70 19.08 1.97 32.81
N THR A 71 18.82 3.23 33.13
CA THR A 71 18.33 4.23 32.18
C THR A 71 19.33 4.44 31.05
N LYS A 72 20.62 4.59 31.37
CA LYS A 72 21.68 4.79 30.38
C LYS A 72 21.87 3.58 29.48
N PHE A 73 21.78 2.37 30.03
CA PHE A 73 21.81 1.14 29.24
C PHE A 73 20.67 1.12 28.20
N PHE A 74 19.44 1.41 28.60
CA PHE A 74 18.32 1.44 27.67
C PHE A 74 18.36 2.61 26.69
N GLN A 75 18.97 3.75 27.05
CA GLN A 75 19.26 4.83 26.09
C GLN A 75 20.26 4.39 25.01
N LEU A 76 21.27 3.61 25.39
CA LEU A 76 22.27 3.07 24.45
C LEU A 76 21.74 1.85 23.66
N LEU A 77 20.78 1.11 24.22
CA LEU A 77 20.10 -0.01 23.58
C LEU A 77 18.96 0.42 22.67
N ASN A 78 18.29 1.54 22.99
CA ASN A 78 17.37 2.18 22.06
C ASN A 78 18.11 2.29 20.74
N PRO A 79 17.57 1.68 19.67
CA PRO A 79 18.33 1.57 18.46
C PRO A 79 18.63 2.99 17.98
N THR A 80 19.92 3.29 17.78
CA THR A 80 20.37 4.39 16.93
C THR A 80 20.01 4.13 15.46
N SER A 81 19.28 3.04 15.18
CA SER A 81 18.73 2.78 13.86
C SER A 81 17.82 3.95 13.50
N VAL A 82 18.28 4.73 12.55
CA VAL A 82 17.41 5.59 11.77
C VAL A 82 16.34 4.66 11.19
N GLU A 83 15.08 4.81 11.64
CA GLU A 83 13.97 4.24 10.89
C GLU A 83 13.95 4.95 9.54
N THR A 84 14.45 4.27 8.51
CA THR A 84 14.38 4.79 7.15
C THR A 84 13.01 4.43 6.59
N ASN A 85 12.14 5.43 6.49
CA ASN A 85 10.89 5.29 5.78
C ASN A 85 11.10 5.72 4.32
N VAL A 86 10.82 4.81 3.37
CA VAL A 86 10.83 5.13 1.95
C VAL A 86 9.41 5.47 1.54
N LYS A 87 9.21 6.72 1.12
CA LYS A 87 7.93 7.19 0.60
C LYS A 87 8.03 7.44 -0.89
N ASN A 88 7.03 7.01 -1.64
CA ASN A 88 6.87 7.37 -3.04
C ASN A 88 6.29 8.79 -3.14
N VAL A 89 7.12 9.72 -3.60
CA VAL A 89 6.77 11.13 -3.83
C VAL A 89 6.19 11.36 -5.23
N GLY A 90 6.43 10.44 -6.18
CA GLY A 90 5.95 10.53 -7.55
C GLY A 90 4.42 10.51 -7.67
N ILE A 91 3.72 10.03 -6.64
CA ILE A 91 2.25 10.08 -6.57
C ILE A 91 1.68 11.49 -6.70
N GLU A 92 2.42 12.51 -6.26
CA GLU A 92 2.02 13.92 -6.38
C GLU A 92 1.82 14.37 -7.82
N LEU A 93 2.65 13.85 -8.73
CA LEU A 93 2.52 14.17 -10.16
C LEU A 93 1.21 13.61 -10.72
N ILE A 94 0.81 12.42 -10.26
CA ILE A 94 -0.44 11.80 -10.70
C ILE A 94 -1.64 12.53 -10.10
N TYR A 95 -1.59 12.92 -8.81
CA TYR A 95 -2.62 13.75 -8.20
C TYR A 95 -2.79 15.10 -8.91
N LYS A 96 -1.68 15.73 -9.31
CA LYS A 96 -1.73 16.96 -10.12
C LYS A 96 -2.47 16.74 -11.44
N VAL A 97 -2.18 15.64 -12.16
CA VAL A 97 -2.89 15.30 -13.41
C VAL A 97 -4.37 15.03 -13.15
N ILE A 98 -4.71 14.26 -12.11
CA ILE A 98 -6.11 13.96 -11.75
C ILE A 98 -6.89 15.26 -11.49
N LYS A 99 -6.27 16.20 -10.77
CA LYS A 99 -6.84 17.52 -10.49
C LYS A 99 -6.97 18.39 -11.73
N GLU A 100 -5.96 18.42 -12.60
CA GLU A 100 -6.03 19.15 -13.87
C GLU A 100 -7.14 18.62 -14.78
N LEU A 101 -7.42 17.31 -14.73
CA LEU A 101 -8.52 16.66 -15.43
C LEU A 101 -9.87 16.79 -14.72
N ASP A 102 -9.95 17.47 -13.57
CA ASP A 102 -11.14 17.59 -12.73
C ASP A 102 -11.87 16.25 -12.49
N LEU A 103 -11.14 15.12 -12.47
CA LEU A 103 -11.68 13.77 -12.70
C LEU A 103 -12.94 13.45 -11.87
N PHE A 104 -12.94 13.88 -10.61
CA PHE A 104 -13.97 13.55 -9.63
C PHE A 104 -14.95 14.70 -9.33
N LYS A 105 -14.91 15.78 -10.10
CA LYS A 105 -15.80 16.95 -9.94
C LYS A 105 -17.30 16.62 -9.99
N ALA A 106 -17.66 15.56 -10.73
CA ALA A 106 -19.04 15.11 -10.87
C ALA A 106 -19.53 14.21 -9.71
N LEU A 107 -18.64 13.83 -8.78
CA LEU A 107 -19.03 13.02 -7.64
C LEU A 107 -19.95 13.81 -6.68
N PRO A 108 -20.86 13.13 -6.00
CA PRO A 108 -21.74 13.77 -5.05
C PRO A 108 -20.91 14.30 -3.88
N LYS A 109 -21.31 15.45 -3.34
CA LYS A 109 -20.81 15.91 -2.05
C LYS A 109 -21.32 14.94 -0.97
N THR A 110 -20.54 13.91 -0.67
CA THR A 110 -20.92 12.94 0.35
C THR A 110 -20.56 13.45 1.74
N LYS A 111 -21.19 12.87 2.77
CA LYS A 111 -20.78 13.09 4.17
C LYS A 111 -19.41 12.48 4.48
N HIS A 112 -18.88 11.62 3.60
CA HIS A 112 -17.54 11.06 3.76
C HIS A 112 -16.51 12.06 3.24
N LYS A 113 -15.77 12.68 4.17
CA LYS A 113 -14.68 13.61 3.86
C LYS A 113 -13.57 13.01 2.97
N SER A 114 -13.56 11.69 2.74
CA SER A 114 -12.46 10.94 2.11
C SER A 114 -12.81 10.25 0.79
N LEU A 115 -13.99 10.44 0.19
CA LEU A 115 -14.34 9.72 -1.05
C LEU A 115 -13.39 10.06 -2.21
N GLU A 116 -13.26 11.35 -2.50
CA GLU A 116 -12.41 11.84 -3.60
C GLU A 116 -10.95 11.45 -3.36
N GLU A 117 -10.42 11.74 -2.16
CA GLU A 117 -9.06 11.38 -1.76
C GLU A 117 -8.76 9.88 -1.91
N VAL A 118 -9.70 9.01 -1.52
CA VAL A 118 -9.53 7.55 -1.67
C VAL A 118 -9.57 7.13 -3.13
N LEU A 119 -10.44 7.71 -3.95
CA LEU A 119 -10.51 7.41 -5.38
C LEU A 119 -9.27 7.93 -6.12
N GLU A 120 -8.77 9.12 -5.77
CA GLU A 120 -7.50 9.64 -6.25
C GLU A 120 -6.36 8.69 -5.92
N PHE A 121 -6.27 8.23 -4.67
CA PHE A 121 -5.28 7.24 -4.26
C PHE A 121 -5.40 5.93 -5.04
N ILE A 122 -6.60 5.38 -5.21
CA ILE A 122 -6.82 4.14 -5.95
C ILE A 122 -6.37 4.30 -7.41
N VAL A 123 -6.75 5.39 -8.09
CA VAL A 123 -6.34 5.65 -9.48
C VAL A 123 -4.83 5.83 -9.57
N ALA A 124 -4.25 6.65 -8.70
CA ALA A 124 -2.82 6.95 -8.74
C ALA A 124 -1.96 5.71 -8.46
N THR A 125 -2.32 4.92 -7.45
CA THR A 125 -1.60 3.67 -7.15
C THR A 125 -1.81 2.59 -8.20
N SER A 126 -2.96 2.56 -8.88
CA SER A 126 -3.19 1.65 -10.01
C SER A 126 -2.27 1.96 -11.21
N ILE A 127 -1.88 3.22 -11.39
CA ILE A 127 -0.91 3.65 -12.42
C ILE A 127 0.52 3.34 -11.98
N ILE A 128 0.88 3.69 -10.75
CA ILE A 128 2.26 3.56 -10.23
C ILE A 128 2.63 2.10 -9.99
N GLN A 129 1.71 1.33 -9.42
CA GLN A 129 1.93 -0.04 -9.01
C GLN A 129 0.66 -0.87 -9.27
N PRO A 130 0.43 -1.32 -10.51
CA PRO A 130 -0.76 -2.06 -10.90
C PRO A 130 -0.81 -3.41 -10.18
N ARG A 131 -1.42 -3.41 -8.99
CA ARG A 131 -1.59 -4.53 -8.06
C ARG A 131 -3.05 -4.55 -7.61
N SER A 132 -3.42 -5.64 -6.94
CA SER A 132 -4.75 -5.79 -6.37
C SER A 132 -5.09 -4.67 -5.36
N TYR A 133 -6.37 -4.35 -5.22
CA TYR A 133 -6.85 -3.34 -4.27
C TYR A 133 -6.47 -3.64 -2.81
N ILE A 134 -6.36 -4.93 -2.45
CA ILE A 134 -5.85 -5.32 -1.12
C ILE A 134 -4.37 -5.01 -0.96
N CYS A 135 -3.57 -5.08 -2.02
CA CYS A 135 -2.17 -4.66 -2.00
C CYS A 135 -2.08 -3.14 -1.83
N GLN A 136 -2.89 -2.38 -2.57
CA GLN A 136 -2.97 -0.92 -2.41
C GLN A 136 -3.32 -0.54 -0.98
N TYR A 137 -4.30 -1.22 -0.35
CA TYR A 137 -4.64 -1.00 1.06
C TYR A 137 -3.49 -1.25 2.03
N LYS A 138 -2.74 -2.35 1.82
CA LYS A 138 -1.61 -2.72 2.68
C LYS A 138 -0.46 -1.72 2.56
N ASN A 139 -0.23 -1.20 1.36
CA ASN A 139 0.89 -0.34 1.00
C ASN A 139 0.52 1.15 1.04
N LYS A 140 -0.65 1.53 1.56
CA LYS A 140 -1.11 2.93 1.57
C LYS A 140 -0.17 3.89 2.29
N ASN A 141 0.63 3.38 3.23
CA ASN A 141 1.62 4.15 3.97
C ASN A 141 2.97 4.23 3.25
N ASP A 142 3.13 3.63 2.07
CA ASP A 142 4.36 3.70 1.28
C ASP A 142 4.43 5.00 0.46
N PHE A 143 3.42 5.87 0.55
CA PHE A 143 3.27 7.10 -0.23
C PHE A 143 3.36 8.35 0.67
N LEU A 144 3.72 9.49 0.07
CA LEU A 144 3.96 10.75 0.78
C LEU A 144 2.77 11.16 1.67
N HIS A 145 1.56 11.09 1.13
CA HIS A 145 0.33 11.38 1.87
C HIS A 145 -0.28 10.08 2.40
N GLU A 146 -0.43 10.02 3.71
CA GLU A 146 -1.10 8.90 4.37
C GLU A 146 -2.62 9.08 4.25
N ILE A 147 -3.29 8.05 3.74
CA ILE A 147 -4.75 8.06 3.64
C ILE A 147 -5.37 7.27 4.79
N ASP A 148 -6.27 7.91 5.54
CA ASP A 148 -7.05 7.23 6.58
C ASP A 148 -8.27 6.53 5.96
N VAL A 149 -8.02 5.33 5.44
CA VAL A 149 -9.05 4.50 4.79
C VAL A 149 -9.15 3.14 5.47
N LYS A 150 -10.37 2.63 5.58
CA LYS A 150 -10.63 1.22 5.95
C LYS A 150 -10.61 0.35 4.70
N LYS A 151 -10.19 -0.91 4.83
CA LYS A 151 -10.22 -1.88 3.73
C LYS A 151 -11.58 -1.94 3.05
N SER A 152 -12.68 -1.95 3.83
CA SER A 152 -14.04 -1.98 3.30
C SER A 152 -14.40 -0.76 2.46
N SER A 153 -13.89 0.43 2.84
CA SER A 153 -14.17 1.67 2.13
C SER A 153 -13.69 1.61 0.68
N ILE A 154 -12.50 1.04 0.43
CA ILE A 154 -11.94 0.88 -0.93
C ILE A 154 -12.91 0.12 -1.86
N TYR A 155 -13.53 -0.96 -1.36
CA TYR A 155 -14.47 -1.75 -2.16
C TYR A 155 -15.84 -1.07 -2.30
N ASN A 156 -16.33 -0.44 -1.23
CA ASN A 156 -17.64 0.23 -1.24
C ASN A 156 -17.67 1.42 -2.22
N TYR A 157 -16.54 2.06 -2.49
CA TYR A 157 -16.49 3.21 -3.41
C TYR A 157 -16.54 2.81 -4.89
N PHE A 158 -16.43 1.53 -5.24
CA PHE A 158 -16.61 1.08 -6.62
C PHE A 158 -18.05 1.19 -7.11
N ASP A 159 -19.02 1.02 -6.22
CA ASP A 159 -20.43 1.21 -6.56
C ASP A 159 -20.69 2.68 -6.93
N THR A 160 -20.13 3.62 -6.17
CA THR A 160 -20.17 5.04 -6.48
C THR A 160 -19.42 5.34 -7.79
N PHE A 161 -18.24 4.76 -8.01
CA PHE A 161 -17.52 4.96 -9.26
C PHE A 161 -18.32 4.47 -10.47
N LEU A 162 -19.01 3.33 -10.34
CA LEU A 162 -19.86 2.77 -11.38
C LEU A 162 -21.08 3.65 -11.66
N GLU A 163 -21.74 4.15 -10.61
CA GLU A 163 -22.89 5.05 -10.71
C GLU A 163 -22.52 6.34 -11.45
N TYR A 164 -21.38 6.94 -11.12
CA TYR A 164 -20.94 8.22 -11.69
C TYR A 164 -20.04 8.08 -12.92
N LYS A 165 -19.78 6.85 -13.40
CA LYS A 165 -18.86 6.53 -14.51
C LYS A 165 -19.07 7.41 -15.73
N ASN A 166 -20.32 7.59 -16.17
CA ASN A 166 -20.62 8.36 -17.37
C ASN A 166 -20.33 9.85 -17.18
N ALA A 167 -20.62 10.40 -16.00
CA ALA A 167 -20.33 11.80 -15.70
C ALA A 167 -18.82 12.06 -15.64
N ILE A 168 -18.06 11.13 -15.05
CA ILE A 168 -16.59 11.15 -15.04
C ILE A 168 -16.06 11.14 -16.48
N LEU A 169 -16.54 10.24 -17.34
CA LEU A 169 -16.10 10.15 -18.75
C LEU A 169 -16.39 11.43 -19.55
N VAL A 170 -17.57 12.03 -19.36
CA VAL A 170 -17.91 13.32 -20.01
C VAL A 170 -16.96 14.43 -19.53
N ASN A 171 -16.66 14.46 -18.23
CA ASN A 171 -15.77 15.47 -17.68
C ASN A 171 -14.33 15.31 -18.21
N ILE A 172 -13.77 14.09 -18.21
CA ILE A 172 -12.46 13.81 -18.82
C ILE A 172 -12.45 14.26 -20.28
N TYR A 173 -13.49 13.91 -21.05
CA TYR A 173 -13.58 14.28 -22.47
C TYR A 173 -13.50 15.80 -22.66
N ASN A 174 -14.28 16.56 -21.89
CA ASN A 174 -14.31 18.02 -21.96
C ASN A 174 -12.95 18.62 -21.56
N LYS A 175 -12.37 18.16 -20.45
CA LYS A 175 -11.07 18.65 -19.96
C LYS A 175 -9.94 18.33 -20.93
N MET A 176 -9.95 17.15 -21.54
CA MET A 176 -9.00 16.82 -22.61
C MET A 176 -9.17 17.75 -23.82
N GLN A 177 -10.40 18.11 -24.18
CA GLN A 177 -10.65 19.03 -25.29
C GLN A 177 -10.17 20.46 -24.99
N GLU A 178 -10.26 20.90 -23.73
CA GLU A 178 -9.78 22.20 -23.27
C GLU A 178 -8.24 22.25 -23.18
N LEU A 179 -7.63 21.20 -22.66
CA LEU A 179 -6.19 21.15 -22.36
C LEU A 179 -5.32 20.74 -23.55
N THR A 180 -5.93 20.21 -24.62
CA THR A 180 -5.18 19.66 -25.76
C THR A 180 -5.80 20.06 -27.10
N THR A 181 -4.99 20.02 -28.17
CA THR A 181 -5.43 20.25 -29.56
C THR A 181 -6.00 18.98 -30.19
N ARG A 182 -6.95 18.34 -29.50
CA ARG A 182 -7.51 17.06 -29.91
C ARG A 182 -8.37 17.18 -31.16
N ASN A 183 -8.10 16.33 -32.15
CA ASN A 183 -8.91 16.19 -33.36
C ASN A 183 -10.13 15.28 -33.09
N THR A 184 -11.33 15.84 -33.17
CA THR A 184 -12.60 15.12 -32.95
C THR A 184 -13.24 14.55 -34.21
N LYS A 185 -12.63 14.77 -35.38
CA LYS A 185 -13.17 14.31 -36.68
C LYS A 185 -12.93 12.82 -36.95
N LEU A 186 -11.91 12.25 -36.32
CA LEU A 186 -11.54 10.84 -36.47
C LEU A 186 -11.36 10.21 -35.09
N MET A 187 -11.95 9.04 -34.93
CA MET A 187 -11.77 8.20 -33.75
C MET A 187 -11.51 6.77 -34.20
N HIS A 188 -10.66 6.05 -33.47
CA HIS A 188 -10.40 4.65 -33.70
C HIS A 188 -11.18 3.83 -32.67
N PHE A 189 -11.97 2.88 -33.16
CA PHE A 189 -12.74 1.97 -32.33
C PHE A 189 -12.10 0.59 -32.36
N ALA A 190 -11.99 -0.03 -31.20
CA ALA A 190 -11.68 -1.44 -31.07
C ALA A 190 -12.44 -2.04 -29.89
N ASN A 191 -12.69 -3.34 -29.96
CA ASN A 191 -13.11 -4.12 -28.79
C ASN A 191 -12.08 -5.21 -28.48
N THR A 192 -12.14 -5.72 -27.27
CA THR A 192 -11.39 -6.90 -26.82
C THR A 192 -12.27 -7.74 -25.91
N THR A 193 -11.80 -8.92 -25.56
CA THR A 193 -12.49 -9.88 -24.69
C THR A 193 -11.65 -10.12 -23.45
N VAL A 194 -12.29 -10.11 -22.27
CA VAL A 194 -11.64 -10.53 -21.02
C VAL A 194 -12.33 -11.80 -20.56
N TYR A 195 -11.57 -12.89 -20.44
CA TYR A 195 -12.09 -14.18 -20.00
C TYR A 195 -11.92 -14.37 -18.50
N PHE A 196 -12.78 -15.20 -17.92
CA PHE A 196 -12.77 -15.57 -16.52
C PHE A 196 -12.73 -17.08 -16.42
N GLN A 197 -11.80 -17.61 -15.64
CA GLN A 197 -11.83 -19.00 -15.18
C GLN A 197 -12.87 -19.12 -14.07
N SER A 198 -14.12 -19.25 -14.47
CA SER A 198 -15.28 -19.20 -13.58
C SER A 198 -16.32 -20.23 -14.03
N PHE A 199 -16.97 -20.86 -13.05
CA PHE A 199 -18.09 -21.77 -13.29
C PHE A 199 -19.46 -21.07 -13.18
N SER A 200 -19.48 -19.80 -12.77
CA SER A 200 -20.70 -19.00 -12.61
C SER A 200 -20.91 -18.04 -13.78
N ARG A 201 -22.08 -18.17 -14.42
CA ARG A 201 -22.57 -17.29 -15.50
C ARG A 201 -23.58 -16.30 -14.94
N ASP A 202 -23.20 -15.04 -14.84
CA ASP A 202 -24.04 -13.98 -14.29
C ASP A 202 -23.77 -12.62 -14.97
N GLY A 203 -24.83 -11.83 -15.11
CA GLY A 203 -24.75 -10.46 -15.64
C GLY A 203 -24.05 -10.38 -16.99
N LEU A 204 -22.87 -9.74 -17.00
CA LEU A 204 -22.04 -9.52 -18.20
C LEU A 204 -21.26 -10.77 -18.62
N ARG A 205 -20.98 -11.70 -17.70
CA ARG A 205 -20.15 -12.89 -17.96
C ARG A 205 -20.97 -13.91 -18.73
N GLN A 206 -20.66 -14.04 -20.02
CA GLN A 206 -21.33 -14.97 -20.92
C GLN A 206 -20.30 -15.64 -21.83
N ARG A 207 -20.53 -16.91 -22.19
CA ARG A 207 -19.73 -17.57 -23.22
C ARG A 207 -19.88 -16.85 -24.55
N GLY A 208 -18.76 -16.60 -25.21
CA GLY A 208 -18.73 -15.88 -26.46
C GLY A 208 -17.45 -16.08 -27.23
N PHE A 209 -17.33 -15.34 -28.32
CA PHE A 209 -16.12 -15.33 -29.13
C PHE A 209 -14.96 -14.78 -28.30
N SER A 210 -13.86 -15.55 -28.21
CA SER A 210 -12.65 -15.16 -27.49
C SER A 210 -11.58 -14.73 -28.48
N LYS A 211 -11.00 -13.54 -28.26
CA LYS A 211 -9.81 -13.13 -29.02
C LYS A 211 -8.54 -13.88 -28.61
N ASP A 212 -8.53 -14.46 -27.41
CA ASP A 212 -7.42 -15.26 -26.87
C ASP A 212 -7.62 -16.78 -27.09
N GLY A 213 -8.64 -17.17 -27.86
CA GLY A 213 -8.96 -18.58 -28.15
C GLY A 213 -9.60 -19.35 -26.98
N LYS A 214 -9.98 -18.68 -25.89
CA LYS A 214 -10.62 -19.28 -24.70
C LYS A 214 -12.14 -19.38 -24.84
N HIS A 215 -12.61 -20.09 -25.87
CA HIS A 215 -14.04 -20.16 -26.22
C HIS A 215 -14.93 -20.83 -25.16
N ASP A 216 -14.35 -21.71 -24.33
CA ASP A 216 -15.10 -22.43 -23.28
C ASP A 216 -15.26 -21.62 -21.98
N GLU A 217 -14.49 -20.54 -21.85
CA GLU A 217 -14.51 -19.64 -20.70
C GLU A 217 -15.58 -18.54 -20.85
N ASP A 218 -16.17 -18.15 -19.73
CA ASP A 218 -17.08 -17.01 -19.70
C ASP A 218 -16.29 -15.71 -19.88
N GLN A 219 -16.88 -14.77 -20.61
CA GLN A 219 -16.19 -13.56 -21.04
C GLN A 219 -17.05 -12.31 -20.86
N ILE A 220 -16.39 -11.16 -20.89
CA ILE A 220 -16.99 -9.87 -21.16
C ILE A 220 -16.32 -9.26 -22.38
N VAL A 221 -17.06 -8.42 -23.10
CA VAL A 221 -16.51 -7.63 -24.21
C VAL A 221 -16.27 -6.22 -23.72
N VAL A 222 -15.04 -5.72 -23.83
CA VAL A 222 -14.68 -4.33 -23.53
C VAL A 222 -14.45 -3.62 -24.85
N ALA A 223 -15.19 -2.55 -25.10
CA ALA A 223 -15.00 -1.69 -26.26
C ALA A 223 -14.49 -0.32 -25.83
N MET A 224 -13.59 0.24 -26.62
CA MET A 224 -12.94 1.51 -26.33
C MET A 224 -12.77 2.30 -27.61
N VAL A 225 -12.84 3.63 -27.48
CA VAL A 225 -12.44 4.55 -28.54
C VAL A 225 -11.27 5.41 -28.09
N VAL A 226 -10.38 5.64 -29.03
CA VAL A 226 -9.21 6.50 -28.89
C VAL A 226 -9.23 7.58 -29.96
N ASP A 227 -8.57 8.69 -29.68
CA ASP A 227 -8.34 9.73 -30.69
C ASP A 227 -7.19 9.38 -31.64
N ASN A 228 -6.87 10.30 -32.55
CA ASN A 228 -5.78 10.11 -33.53
C ASN A 228 -4.38 10.02 -32.90
N ASN A 229 -4.23 10.41 -31.62
CA ASN A 229 -2.99 10.27 -30.86
C ASN A 229 -2.97 8.96 -30.04
N GLY A 230 -4.02 8.13 -30.14
CA GLY A 230 -4.16 6.90 -29.37
C GLY A 230 -4.63 7.11 -27.93
N ILE A 231 -5.11 8.30 -27.55
CA ILE A 231 -5.55 8.57 -26.19
C ILE A 231 -7.01 8.09 -26.01
N PRO A 232 -7.29 7.18 -25.06
CA PRO A 232 -8.64 6.70 -24.80
C PRO A 232 -9.47 7.75 -24.08
N PHE A 233 -10.72 7.91 -24.52
CA PHE A 233 -11.64 8.91 -23.94
C PHE A 233 -13.03 8.36 -23.65
N HIS A 234 -13.37 7.18 -24.15
CA HIS A 234 -14.63 6.52 -23.81
C HIS A 234 -14.52 5.00 -23.91
N TYR A 235 -15.28 4.29 -23.08
CA TYR A 235 -15.37 2.84 -23.10
C TYR A 235 -16.76 2.34 -22.68
N LYS A 236 -17.12 1.15 -23.15
CA LYS A 236 -18.34 0.43 -22.77
C LYS A 236 -18.00 -1.05 -22.56
N VAL A 237 -18.67 -1.68 -21.61
CA VAL A 237 -18.55 -3.11 -21.33
C VAL A 237 -19.86 -3.78 -21.71
N PHE A 238 -19.77 -4.91 -22.40
CA PHE A 238 -20.90 -5.67 -22.91
C PHE A 238 -20.80 -7.13 -22.48
N GLN A 239 -21.92 -7.84 -22.63
CA GLN A 239 -21.96 -9.28 -22.40
C GLN A 239 -20.97 -10.01 -23.33
N GLY A 240 -20.31 -11.06 -22.84
CA GLY A 240 -19.30 -11.83 -23.57
C GLY A 240 -19.77 -12.38 -24.92
N ASN A 241 -21.06 -12.68 -25.08
CA ASN A 241 -21.67 -13.16 -26.33
C ASN A 241 -22.03 -12.04 -27.32
N THR A 242 -21.63 -10.79 -27.06
CA THR A 242 -21.91 -9.66 -27.96
C THR A 242 -20.97 -9.68 -29.16
N ALA A 243 -21.50 -9.94 -30.36
CA ALA A 243 -20.73 -9.89 -31.61
C ALA A 243 -20.17 -8.48 -31.89
N TYR A 244 -19.00 -8.42 -32.54
CA TYR A 244 -18.28 -7.17 -32.86
C TYR A 244 -19.15 -6.11 -33.54
N SER A 245 -19.92 -6.50 -34.56
CA SER A 245 -20.80 -5.59 -35.30
C SER A 245 -21.87 -4.95 -34.40
N LYS A 246 -22.44 -5.73 -33.48
CA LYS A 246 -23.39 -5.25 -32.47
C LYS A 246 -22.71 -4.36 -31.44
N THR A 247 -21.44 -4.63 -31.09
CA THR A 247 -20.66 -3.79 -30.19
C THR A 247 -20.51 -2.38 -30.75
N LEU A 248 -20.11 -2.23 -32.02
CA LEU A 248 -19.92 -0.91 -32.65
C LEU A 248 -21.23 -0.10 -32.67
N VAL A 249 -22.33 -0.70 -33.11
CA VAL A 249 -23.63 -0.02 -33.18
C VAL A 249 -24.07 0.44 -31.78
N LYS A 250 -24.02 -0.44 -30.78
CA LYS A 250 -24.36 -0.11 -29.38
C LYS A 250 -23.36 0.84 -28.72
N PHE A 251 -22.17 0.99 -29.29
CA PHE A 251 -21.18 1.93 -28.77
C PHE A 251 -21.52 3.36 -29.18
N LEU A 252 -21.98 3.54 -30.42
CA LEU A 252 -22.31 4.84 -31.00
C LEU A 252 -23.65 5.41 -30.50
N VAL A 253 -24.57 4.55 -30.05
CA VAL A 253 -25.84 4.92 -29.42
C VAL A 253 -25.69 4.98 -27.91
#